data_AF-A0A935ES68-F1
#
_entry.id   AF-A0A935ES68-F1
#
_cell.length_a   1.000
_cell.length_b   1.000
_cell.length_c   1.000
_cell.angle_alpha   90.00
_cell.angle_beta   90.00
_cell.angle_gamma   90.00
#
_symmetry.space_group_name_H-M   'P 1'
#
loop_
_entity.id
_entity.type
_entity.pdbx_description
1 polymer ?
#
loop_
_entity_poly.entity_id
_entity_poly.type
_entity_poly.pdbx_seq_one_letter_code
_entity_poly.pdbx_strand_id
1 'polypeptide(L)'
;MLATAPRQYSPGCGMPGDRGARLAARRAFVALKLDFMTALADVPDTGWLQIQVRHAEEPVDLWLLRAPVFAALGGADPGYRQRRQQLRRGLDSIFPDLGHASGFVTL
;
A
#
# COMPACT_ATOMS: atom_id res chain seq x y z
N MET A 1 -35.79 -23.22 -32.35
CA MET A 1 -35.84 -22.43 -31.09
C MET A 1 -34.82 -23.02 -30.13
N LEU A 2 -33.65 -22.40 -30.00
CA LEU A 2 -32.59 -22.86 -29.08
C LEU A 2 -32.86 -22.23 -27.70
N ALA A 3 -33.25 -23.06 -26.74
CA ALA A 3 -33.40 -22.65 -25.35
C ALA A 3 -32.00 -22.41 -24.75
N THR A 4 -31.67 -21.14 -24.53
CA THR A 4 -30.45 -20.71 -23.84
C THR A 4 -30.52 -21.21 -22.39
N ALA A 5 -29.74 -22.25 -22.07
CA ALA A 5 -29.59 -22.73 -20.71
C ALA A 5 -29.21 -21.55 -19.78
N PRO A 6 -29.81 -21.45 -18.58
CA PRO A 6 -29.44 -20.40 -17.64
C PRO A 6 -27.96 -20.54 -17.32
N ARG A 7 -27.19 -19.47 -17.57
CA ARG A 7 -25.80 -19.39 -17.12
C ARG A 7 -25.82 -19.63 -15.62
N GLN A 8 -25.37 -20.81 -15.20
CA GLN A 8 -25.06 -21.08 -13.81
C GLN A 8 -23.92 -20.15 -13.43
N TYR A 9 -24.26 -18.95 -12.97
CA TYR A 9 -23.34 -18.12 -12.23
C TYR A 9 -23.14 -18.87 -10.93
N SER A 10 -22.09 -19.70 -10.86
CA SER A 10 -21.56 -20.13 -9.59
C SER A 10 -20.80 -18.91 -9.08
N PRO A 11 -21.33 -18.09 -8.15
CA PRO A 11 -20.45 -17.19 -7.43
C PRO A 11 -19.43 -18.13 -6.79
N GLY A 12 -18.15 -17.90 -7.05
CA GLY A 12 -17.08 -18.55 -6.30
C GLY A 12 -17.39 -18.31 -4.83
N CYS A 13 -18.00 -19.32 -4.20
CA CYS A 13 -18.24 -19.40 -2.78
C CYS A 13 -16.84 -19.36 -2.18
N GLY A 14 -16.44 -18.18 -1.69
CA GLY A 14 -15.06 -17.85 -1.38
C GLY A 14 -14.39 -18.99 -0.62
N MET A 15 -13.37 -19.58 -1.24
CA MET A 15 -12.66 -20.69 -0.63
C MET A 15 -12.12 -20.23 0.72
N PRO A 16 -11.99 -21.11 1.73
CA PRO A 16 -11.43 -20.74 3.03
C PRO A 16 -10.08 -20.01 2.91
N GLY A 17 -9.28 -20.42 1.91
CA GLY A 17 -8.03 -19.77 1.52
C GLY A 17 -8.19 -18.31 1.08
N ASP A 18 -9.25 -17.97 0.33
CA ASP A 18 -9.51 -16.60 -0.12
C ASP A 18 -9.88 -15.66 1.03
N ARG A 19 -10.53 -16.17 2.08
CA ARG A 19 -10.77 -15.37 3.29
C ARG A 19 -9.45 -15.13 4.02
N GLY A 20 -8.66 -16.18 4.23
CA GLY A 20 -7.34 -16.07 4.86
C GLY A 20 -6.42 -15.10 4.11
N ALA A 21 -6.34 -15.21 2.79
CA ALA A 21 -5.56 -14.34 1.92
C ALA A 21 -6.04 -12.88 1.98
N ARG A 22 -7.36 -12.63 1.93
CA ARG A 22 -7.92 -11.27 2.07
C ARG A 22 -7.63 -10.66 3.45
N LEU A 23 -7.77 -11.44 4.51
CA LEU A 23 -7.42 -11.00 5.87
C LEU A 23 -5.93 -10.71 6.01
N ALA A 24 -5.06 -11.54 5.44
CA ALA A 24 -3.62 -11.31 5.42
C ALA A 24 -3.25 -10.03 4.66
N ALA A 25 -3.82 -9.82 3.48
CA ALA A 25 -3.63 -8.60 2.69
C ALA A 25 -4.12 -7.36 3.45
N ARG A 26 -5.30 -7.42 4.09
CA ARG A 26 -5.82 -6.30 4.89
C ARG A 26 -4.95 -6.01 6.10
N ARG A 27 -4.43 -7.03 6.78
CA ARG A 27 -3.49 -6.87 7.90
C ARG A 27 -2.18 -6.21 7.44
N ALA A 28 -1.62 -6.65 6.31
CA ALA A 28 -0.43 -6.05 5.73
C ALA A 28 -0.66 -4.57 5.39
N PHE A 29 -1.80 -4.24 4.79
CA PHE A 29 -2.19 -2.85 4.51
C PHE A 29 -2.30 -2.00 5.78
N VAL A 30 -2.99 -2.49 6.81
CA VAL A 30 -3.12 -1.76 8.08
C VAL A 30 -1.76 -1.57 8.76
N ALA A 31 -0.90 -2.59 8.73
CA ALA A 31 0.46 -2.48 9.25
C ALA A 31 1.27 -1.41 8.52
N LEU A 32 1.22 -1.38 7.18
CA LEU A 32 1.88 -0.35 6.38
C LEU A 32 1.34 1.05 6.71
N LYS A 33 0.03 1.20 6.87
CA LYS A 33 -0.60 2.48 7.22
C LYS A 33 -0.15 2.98 8.59
N LEU A 34 0.02 2.09 9.57
CA LEU A 34 0.59 2.42 10.87
C LEU A 34 2.07 2.82 10.76
N ASP A 35 2.87 2.12 9.95
CA ASP A 35 4.27 2.48 9.73
C ASP A 35 4.41 3.89 9.14
N PHE A 36 3.54 4.28 8.19
CA PHE A 36 3.49 5.65 7.65
C PHE A 36 3.17 6.68 8.75
N MET A 37 2.16 6.40 9.58
CA MET A 37 1.77 7.28 10.69
C MET A 37 2.89 7.43 11.71
N THR A 38 3.55 6.34 12.09
CA THR A 38 4.70 6.36 13.01
C THR A 38 5.88 7.11 12.41
N ALA A 39 6.15 6.92 11.12
CA ALA A 39 7.26 7.61 10.46
C ALA A 39 7.09 9.14 10.44
N LEU A 40 5.85 9.61 10.33
CA LEU A 40 5.48 11.03 10.25
C LEU A 40 5.21 11.68 11.62
N ALA A 41 5.07 10.91 12.70
CA ALA A 41 4.70 11.42 14.02
C ALA A 41 5.63 12.54 14.53
N ASP A 42 6.94 12.40 14.31
CA ASP A 42 7.97 13.35 14.75
C ASP A 42 8.47 14.29 13.63
N VAL A 43 7.75 14.37 12.50
CA VAL A 43 8.17 15.21 11.37
C VAL A 43 7.36 16.50 11.37
N PRO A 44 7.99 17.67 11.55
CA PRO A 44 7.29 18.95 11.57
C PRO A 44 6.58 19.21 10.24
N ASP A 45 5.46 19.93 10.29
CA ASP A 45 4.67 20.36 9.12
C ASP A 45 4.12 19.21 8.23
N THR A 46 4.00 18.00 8.78
CA THR A 46 3.42 16.84 8.07
C THR A 46 1.98 16.51 8.46
N GLY A 47 1.31 17.39 9.21
CA GLY A 47 -0.06 17.15 9.68
C GLY A 47 -1.05 16.86 8.55
N TRP A 48 -0.93 17.58 7.43
CA TRP A 48 -1.73 17.34 6.23
C TRP A 48 -1.45 15.95 5.61
N LEU A 49 -0.20 15.49 5.67
CA LEU A 49 0.23 14.20 5.12
C LEU A 49 -0.26 13.04 5.99
N GLN A 50 -0.27 13.22 7.31
CA GLN A 50 -0.86 12.26 8.25
C GLN A 50 -2.38 12.11 8.00
N ILE A 51 -3.08 13.20 7.70
CA ILE A 51 -4.50 13.16 7.32
C ILE A 51 -4.69 12.35 6.03
N GLN A 52 -3.87 12.60 4.98
CA GLN A 52 -3.95 11.83 3.73
C GLN A 52 -3.69 10.33 3.95
N VAL A 53 -2.68 9.97 4.75
CA VAL A 53 -2.43 8.57 5.13
C VAL A 53 -3.62 7.97 5.85
N ARG A 54 -4.28 8.71 6.76
CA ARG A 54 -5.50 8.25 7.45
C ARG A 54 -6.68 8.06 6.51
N HIS A 55 -6.81 8.88 5.47
CA HIS A 55 -7.88 8.76 4.47
C HIS A 55 -7.60 7.71 3.38
N ALA A 56 -6.37 7.20 3.25
CA ALA A 56 -6.07 6.10 2.34
C ALA A 56 -6.92 4.86 2.66
N GLU A 57 -7.77 4.44 1.73
CA GLU A 57 -8.65 3.27 1.88
C GLU A 57 -8.08 2.07 1.13
N GLU A 58 -7.39 2.35 0.03
CA GLU A 58 -6.75 1.37 -0.82
C GLU A 58 -5.23 1.40 -0.66
N PRO A 59 -4.55 0.25 -0.88
CA PRO A 59 -3.10 0.21 -0.89
C PRO A 59 -2.48 1.24 -1.86
N VAL A 60 -3.08 1.41 -3.05
CA VAL A 60 -2.53 2.29 -4.10
C VAL A 60 -2.44 3.75 -3.64
N ASP A 61 -3.34 4.20 -2.78
CA ASP A 61 -3.31 5.54 -2.20
C ASP A 61 -2.01 5.76 -1.40
N LEU A 62 -1.61 4.77 -0.59
CA LEU A 62 -0.35 4.80 0.15
C LEU A 62 0.87 4.80 -0.78
N TRP A 63 0.79 4.09 -1.91
CA TRP A 63 1.85 4.11 -2.91
C TRP A 63 2.02 5.49 -3.54
N LEU A 64 0.93 6.20 -3.83
CA LEU A 64 0.99 7.57 -4.37
C LEU A 64 1.58 8.56 -3.34
N LEU A 65 1.30 8.35 -2.05
CA LEU A 65 1.86 9.17 -0.97
C LEU A 65 3.34 8.91 -0.68
N ARG A 66 3.98 7.89 -1.28
CA ARG A 66 5.39 7.55 -1.00
C ARG A 66 6.36 8.71 -1.30
N ALA A 67 6.12 9.44 -2.39
CA ALA A 67 7.01 10.52 -2.81
C ALA A 67 7.01 11.70 -1.81
N PRO A 68 5.85 12.29 -1.43
CA PRO A 68 5.83 13.35 -0.43
C PRO A 68 6.28 12.86 0.96
N VAL A 69 5.98 11.62 1.35
CA VAL A 69 6.47 11.04 2.62
C VAL A 69 7.99 10.92 2.63
N PHE A 70 8.60 10.46 1.54
CA PHE A 70 10.06 10.37 1.45
C PHE A 70 10.74 11.73 1.32
N ALA A 71 10.07 12.72 0.74
CA ALA A 71 10.55 14.10 0.74
C ALA A 71 10.56 14.68 2.16
N ALA A 72 9.49 14.46 2.93
CA ALA A 72 9.42 14.88 4.34
C ALA A 72 10.47 14.19 5.22
N LEU A 73 10.79 12.92 4.93
CA LEU A 73 11.87 12.16 5.58
C LEU A 73 13.26 12.41 4.95
N GLY A 74 13.40 13.41 4.06
CA GLY A 74 14.63 13.71 3.33
C GLY A 74 15.70 14.43 4.15
N GLY A 75 15.45 14.73 5.42
CA GLY A 75 16.38 15.44 6.30
C GLY A 75 17.68 14.68 6.59
N ALA A 76 18.68 15.41 7.12
CA ALA A 76 20.00 14.85 7.45
C ALA A 76 20.00 13.90 8.65
N ASP A 77 18.88 13.79 9.38
CA ASP A 77 18.73 12.97 10.58
C ASP A 77 18.84 11.46 10.24
N PRO A 78 19.76 10.71 10.86
CA PRO A 78 19.90 9.27 10.65
C PRO A 78 18.62 8.49 10.99
N GLY A 79 17.80 8.96 11.94
CA GLY A 79 16.50 8.36 12.28
C GLY A 79 15.49 8.43 11.14
N TYR A 80 15.50 9.50 10.33
CA TYR A 80 14.64 9.60 9.15
C TYR A 80 15.06 8.67 8.03
N ARG A 81 16.37 8.45 7.85
CA ARG A 81 16.88 7.48 6.87
C ARG A 81 16.44 6.05 7.20
N GLN A 82 16.48 5.67 8.47
CA GLN A 82 16.03 4.34 8.90
C GLN A 82 14.53 4.16 8.68
N ARG A 83 13.71 5.16 9.05
CA ARG A 83 12.26 5.15 8.79
C ARG A 83 11.95 5.03 7.29
N ARG A 84 12.69 5.75 6.45
CA ARG A 84 12.56 5.68 4.98
C ARG A 84 12.88 4.29 4.44
N GLN A 85 13.94 3.64 4.92
CA GLN A 85 14.31 2.27 4.54
C GLN A 85 13.23 1.27 4.94
N GLN A 86 12.68 1.38 6.15
CA GLN A 86 11.60 0.53 6.63
C GLN A 86 10.33 0.67 5.77
N LEU A 87 9.90 1.90 5.50
CA LEU A 87 8.74 2.17 4.65
C LEU A 87 8.92 1.63 3.23
N ARG A 88 10.12 1.78 2.65
CA ARG A 88 10.42 1.25 1.32
C ARG A 88 10.27 -0.27 1.28
N ARG A 89 10.79 -0.99 2.28
CA ARG A 89 10.63 -2.45 2.38
C ARG A 89 9.17 -2.87 2.54
N GLY A 90 8.39 -2.13 3.35
CA GLY A 90 6.96 -2.38 3.52
C GLY A 90 6.16 -2.20 2.22
N LEU A 91 6.46 -1.14 1.47
CA LEU A 91 5.87 -0.89 0.15
C LEU A 91 6.26 -1.97 -0.86
N ASP A 92 7.54 -2.35 -0.94
CA ASP A 92 8.03 -3.39 -1.86
C ASP A 92 7.39 -4.77 -1.57
N SER A 93 7.09 -5.06 -0.30
CA SER A 93 6.40 -6.29 0.13
C SER A 93 4.94 -6.35 -0.33
N ILE A 94 4.23 -5.22 -0.32
CA ILE A 94 2.81 -5.15 -0.72
C ILE A 94 2.66 -4.94 -2.23
N PHE A 95 3.66 -4.32 -2.87
CA PHE A 95 3.68 -3.99 -4.29
C PHE A 95 4.92 -4.52 -5.02
N PRO A 96 5.13 -5.85 -5.05
CA PRO A 96 6.29 -6.42 -5.73
C PRO A 96 6.33 -6.06 -7.23
N ASP A 97 5.17 -5.95 -7.87
CA ASP A 97 5.05 -5.67 -9.31
C ASP A 97 5.21 -4.17 -9.66
N LEU A 98 4.77 -3.26 -8.78
CA LEU A 98 4.90 -1.80 -9.04
C LEU A 98 6.34 -1.30 -8.86
N GLY A 99 7.16 -2.02 -8.10
CA GLY A 99 8.60 -1.76 -7.97
C GLY A 99 9.35 -1.97 -9.30
N HIS A 100 8.92 -2.95 -10.11
CA HIS A 100 9.51 -3.26 -11.42
C HIS A 100 8.98 -2.36 -12.54
N ALA A 101 7.71 -1.97 -12.49
CA ALA A 101 7.11 -1.05 -13.47
C ALA A 101 7.69 0.38 -13.38
N SER A 102 8.36 0.74 -12.29
CA SER A 102 9.08 2.01 -12.15
C SER A 102 10.46 2.02 -12.82
N GLY A 103 10.82 0.97 -13.54
CA GLY A 103 11.88 1.03 -14.55
C GLY A 103 11.33 1.78 -15.75
N PHE A 104 11.68 3.06 -15.90
CA PHE A 104 11.53 3.74 -17.18
C PHE A 104 12.19 2.85 -18.24
N VAL A 105 11.38 2.26 -19.12
CA VAL A 105 11.89 1.73 -20.39
C VAL A 105 12.43 2.94 -21.12
N THR A 106 13.75 3.11 -21.08
CA THR A 106 14.45 3.94 -22.04
C THR A 106 14.24 3.25 -23.39
N LEU A 107 13.31 3.80 -24.18
CA LEU A 107 13.21 3.50 -25.60
C LEU A 107 14.45 4.08 -26.31
#